data_AF-A0A3B8W8L7-F1
#
_entry.id   AF-A0A3B8W8L7-F1
#
_cell.length_a   1.000
_cell.length_b   1.000
_cell.length_c   1.000
_cell.angle_alpha   90.00
_cell.angle_beta   90.00
_cell.angle_gamma   90.00
#
_symmetry.space_group_name_H-M   'P 1'
#
loop_
_entity.id
_entity.type
_entity.pdbx_description
1 polymer ?
#
loop_
_entity_poly.entity_id
_entity_poly.type
_entity_poly.pdbx_seq_one_letter_code
_entity_poly.pdbx_strand_id
1 'polypeptide(L)'
;VQLLNTAVVWGEKMPASLIENIHLTTFQCWLVMGVLLALILFVQFRQVRWVYLAVFVATVLMATEWIHTNKHVAARKLTIYRINGHSAVEWIDHGRSTFWGDSALAGDEDRMRFHIRPNRLRHGVTHTSVQYWPEGQSALLTLGEKRILLLGNHRWKSDVDSVDVVVVRDRAVQALPALNEKLNYQTLVLDGTNAEWYISRLLEQDTLGRIHAVTRKGAFQLEIK
;
A
#
# COMPACT_ATOMS: atom_id res chain seq x y z
N VAL A 1 -13.26 24.25 -29.10
CA VAL A 1 -13.34 23.08 -28.18
C VAL A 1 -12.65 21.84 -28.75
N GLN A 2 -12.89 21.45 -30.01
CA GLN A 2 -12.22 20.28 -30.63
C GLN A 2 -10.69 20.42 -30.74
N LEU A 3 -10.17 21.60 -31.12
CA LEU A 3 -8.71 21.84 -31.19
C LEU A 3 -8.00 21.69 -29.83
N LEU A 4 -8.65 22.10 -28.73
CA LEU A 4 -8.12 21.95 -27.38
C LEU A 4 -8.00 20.45 -27.02
N ASN A 5 -9.06 19.68 -27.24
CA ASN A 5 -9.05 18.25 -26.95
C ASN A 5 -8.05 17.50 -27.83
N THR A 6 -7.92 17.88 -29.11
CA THR A 6 -6.93 17.27 -30.01
C THR A 6 -5.49 17.59 -29.59
N ALA A 7 -5.22 18.82 -29.15
CA ALA A 7 -3.90 19.23 -28.66
C ALA A 7 -3.54 18.51 -27.34
N VAL A 8 -4.51 18.34 -26.44
CA VAL A 8 -4.32 17.58 -25.18
C VAL A 8 -4.02 16.11 -25.48
N VAL A 9 -4.82 15.46 -26.33
CA VAL A 9 -4.60 14.05 -26.71
C VAL A 9 -3.28 13.85 -27.45
N TRP A 10 -2.84 14.84 -28.23
CA TRP A 10 -1.53 14.79 -28.90
C TRP A 10 -0.37 14.95 -27.92
N GLY A 11 -0.51 15.86 -26.93
CA GLY A 11 0.44 16.01 -25.84
C GLY A 11 0.55 14.74 -24.99
N GLU A 12 -0.56 14.11 -24.63
CA GLU A 12 -0.60 12.86 -23.86
C GLU A 12 0.11 11.70 -24.59
N LYS A 13 0.07 11.65 -25.92
CA LYS A 13 0.70 10.59 -26.73
C LYS A 13 2.21 10.74 -26.92
N MET A 14 2.82 11.86 -26.50
CA MET A 14 4.28 11.97 -26.58
C MET A 14 4.95 10.99 -25.61
N PRO A 15 5.97 10.23 -26.06
CA PRO A 15 6.77 9.43 -25.13
C PRO A 15 7.39 10.36 -24.08
N ALA A 16 7.24 10.03 -22.81
CA ALA A 16 7.60 10.86 -21.66
C ALA A 16 6.74 12.13 -21.43
N SER A 17 5.53 12.22 -22.00
CA SER A 17 4.57 13.31 -21.72
C SER A 17 4.15 13.35 -20.24
N LEU A 18 4.05 12.17 -19.63
CA LEU A 18 3.84 11.99 -18.21
C LEU A 18 5.05 11.28 -17.60
N ILE A 19 5.68 11.94 -16.65
CA ILE A 19 6.48 11.23 -15.66
C ILE A 19 5.49 10.68 -14.64
N GLU A 20 4.98 9.48 -14.92
CA GLU A 20 4.20 8.74 -13.94
C GLU A 20 5.08 8.40 -12.73
N ASN A 21 4.45 8.23 -11.57
CA ASN A 21 5.09 7.75 -10.34
C ASN A 21 5.95 8.76 -9.53
N ILE A 22 5.84 10.06 -9.78
CA ILE A 22 6.45 11.06 -8.89
C ILE A 22 5.51 11.31 -7.71
N HIS A 23 5.94 10.94 -6.49
CA HIS A 23 5.27 11.33 -5.26
C HIS A 23 5.97 12.53 -4.62
N LEU A 24 5.40 13.72 -4.78
CA LEU A 24 5.83 14.94 -4.10
C LEU A 24 4.89 15.25 -2.92
N THR A 25 5.49 15.60 -1.79
CA THR A 25 4.78 16.19 -0.65
C THR A 25 4.38 17.64 -0.96
N THR A 26 3.39 18.17 -0.23
CA THR A 26 2.95 19.57 -0.38
C THR A 26 4.12 20.56 -0.23
N PHE A 27 5.06 20.28 0.67
CA PHE A 27 6.25 21.11 0.85
C PHE A 27 7.19 21.07 -0.37
N GLN A 28 7.42 19.89 -0.93
CA GLN A 28 8.22 19.73 -2.15
C GLN A 28 7.56 20.43 -3.35
N CYS A 29 6.23 20.42 -3.45
CA CYS A 29 5.51 21.21 -4.46
C CYS A 29 5.79 22.72 -4.34
N TRP A 30 5.80 23.27 -3.12
CA TRP A 30 6.17 24.68 -2.91
C TRP A 30 7.62 24.98 -3.30
N LEU A 31 8.55 24.06 -3.04
CA LEU A 31 9.94 24.20 -3.47
C LEU A 31 10.07 24.20 -5.00
N VAL A 32 9.33 23.33 -5.70
CA VAL A 32 9.27 23.34 -7.18
C VAL A 32 8.74 24.69 -7.69
N MET A 33 7.66 25.20 -7.10
CA MET A 33 7.15 26.54 -7.44
C MET A 33 8.18 27.64 -7.17
N GLY A 34 8.96 27.51 -6.09
CA GLY A 34 10.06 28.41 -5.76
C GLY A 34 11.17 28.41 -6.81
N VAL A 35 11.57 27.24 -7.31
CA VAL A 35 12.54 27.11 -8.42
C VAL A 35 12.00 27.80 -9.67
N LEU A 36 10.74 27.53 -10.06
CA LEU A 36 10.13 28.15 -11.24
C LEU A 36 10.05 29.67 -11.11
N LEU A 37 9.65 30.18 -9.94
CA LEU A 37 9.60 31.61 -9.68
C LEU A 37 10.99 32.25 -9.78
N ALA A 38 12.02 31.63 -9.20
CA ALA A 38 13.40 32.13 -9.29
C ALA A 38 13.90 32.17 -10.75
N LEU A 39 13.55 31.16 -11.56
CA LEU A 39 13.88 31.15 -12.99
C LEU A 39 13.15 32.24 -13.78
N ILE A 40 11.87 32.47 -13.49
CA ILE A 40 11.10 33.57 -14.10
C ILE A 40 11.73 34.92 -13.75
N LEU A 41 12.10 35.13 -12.48
CA LEU A 41 12.76 36.35 -12.02
C LEU A 41 14.16 36.50 -12.64
N PHE A 42 14.89 35.41 -12.86
CA PHE A 42 16.14 35.43 -13.61
C PHE A 42 15.92 35.92 -15.04
N VAL A 43 14.92 35.41 -15.76
CA VAL A 43 14.63 35.85 -17.14
C VAL A 43 14.23 37.32 -17.19
N GLN A 44 13.42 37.77 -16.23
CA GLN A 44 12.93 39.15 -16.16
C GLN A 44 14.02 40.16 -15.81
N PHE A 45 14.81 39.90 -14.76
CA PHE A 45 15.78 40.86 -14.24
C PHE A 45 17.20 40.64 -14.78
N ARG A 46 17.48 39.47 -15.38
CA ARG A 46 18.80 39.04 -15.88
C ARG A 46 19.92 39.13 -14.85
N GLN A 47 19.59 38.98 -13.57
CA GLN A 47 20.56 39.01 -12.47
C GLN A 47 20.92 37.60 -12.02
N VAL A 48 22.22 37.31 -11.93
CA VAL A 48 22.76 36.00 -11.51
C VAL A 48 22.31 35.61 -10.09
N ARG A 49 21.95 36.58 -9.24
CA ARG A 49 21.41 36.33 -7.89
C ARG A 49 20.20 35.38 -7.90
N TRP A 50 19.34 35.49 -8.91
CA TRP A 50 18.18 34.62 -9.06
C TRP A 50 18.56 33.18 -9.44
N VAL A 51 19.68 33.00 -10.14
CA VAL A 51 20.25 31.67 -10.41
C VAL A 51 20.75 31.03 -9.11
N TYR A 52 21.47 31.78 -8.26
CA TYR A 52 21.91 31.27 -6.96
C TYR A 52 20.72 30.87 -6.08
N LEU A 53 19.63 31.65 -6.09
CA LEU A 53 18.41 31.29 -5.39
C LEU A 53 17.79 30.00 -5.97
N ALA A 54 17.68 29.89 -7.30
CA ALA A 54 17.14 28.69 -7.95
C ALA A 54 17.97 27.43 -7.60
N VAL A 55 19.30 27.52 -7.64
CA VAL A 55 20.21 26.42 -7.27
C VAL A 55 20.08 26.05 -5.80
N PHE A 56 19.99 27.04 -4.91
CA PHE A 56 19.79 26.81 -3.48
C PHE A 56 18.48 26.08 -3.21
N VAL A 57 17.35 26.58 -3.76
CA VAL A 57 16.04 25.95 -3.59
C VAL A 57 16.01 24.55 -4.21
N ALA A 58 16.64 24.35 -5.37
CA ALA A 58 16.77 23.04 -6.00
C ALA A 58 17.59 22.06 -5.15
N THR A 59 18.66 22.52 -4.49
CA THR A 59 19.47 21.69 -3.60
C THR A 59 18.68 21.29 -2.35
N VAL A 60 17.90 22.22 -1.78
CA VAL A 60 16.97 21.91 -0.68
C VAL A 60 15.92 20.89 -1.12
N LEU A 61 15.33 21.05 -2.31
CA LEU A 61 14.40 20.07 -2.88
C LEU A 61 15.05 18.69 -2.98
N MET A 62 16.22 18.58 -3.59
CA MET A 62 16.95 17.31 -3.72
C MET A 62 17.24 16.67 -2.36
N ALA A 63 17.68 17.44 -1.37
CA ALA A 63 17.93 16.93 -0.02
C ALA A 63 16.63 16.43 0.64
N THR A 64 15.52 17.15 0.49
CA THR A 64 14.23 16.72 1.05
C THR A 64 13.70 15.45 0.39
N GLU A 65 13.81 15.34 -0.94
CA GLU A 65 13.46 14.12 -1.69
C GLU A 65 14.32 12.93 -1.27
N TRP A 66 15.62 13.14 -1.12
CA TRP A 66 16.54 12.09 -0.70
C TRP A 66 16.17 11.55 0.69
N ILE A 67 15.93 12.44 1.65
CA ILE A 67 15.54 12.06 3.01
C ILE A 67 14.18 11.35 3.02
N HIS A 68 13.19 11.88 2.29
CA HIS A 68 11.85 11.31 2.20
C HIS A 68 11.90 9.91 1.58
N THR A 69 12.56 9.77 0.43
CA THR A 69 12.72 8.51 -0.28
C THR A 69 13.43 7.48 0.59
N ASN A 70 14.54 7.86 1.24
CA ASN A 70 15.28 6.92 2.09
C ASN A 70 14.44 6.40 3.26
N LYS A 71 13.63 7.27 3.89
CA LYS A 71 12.74 6.86 4.99
C LYS A 71 11.62 5.93 4.53
N HIS A 72 10.99 6.23 3.39
CA HIS A 72 9.85 5.44 2.91
C HIS A 72 10.25 4.16 2.21
N VAL A 73 11.40 4.14 1.53
CA VAL A 73 11.95 2.94 0.88
C VAL A 73 12.51 1.98 1.91
N ALA A 74 13.18 2.46 2.97
CA ALA A 74 13.68 1.61 4.05
C ALA A 74 12.58 1.03 4.94
N ALA A 75 11.34 1.51 4.81
CA ALA A 75 10.24 1.04 5.64
C ALA A 75 9.85 -0.39 5.30
N ARG A 76 9.57 -1.14 6.37
CA ARG A 76 9.12 -2.51 6.38
C ARG A 76 7.65 -2.54 6.76
N LYS A 77 6.77 -2.93 5.84
CA LYS A 77 5.33 -2.74 6.01
C LYS A 77 4.51 -3.89 5.43
N LEU A 78 3.61 -4.41 6.26
CA LEU A 78 2.54 -5.30 5.83
C LEU A 78 1.26 -4.48 5.59
N THR A 79 0.62 -4.71 4.45
CA THR A 79 -0.66 -4.09 4.10
C THR A 79 -1.66 -5.16 3.67
N ILE A 80 -2.84 -5.19 4.31
CA ILE A 80 -4.00 -5.94 3.81
C ILE A 80 -4.96 -4.93 3.16
N TYR A 81 -5.14 -5.03 1.85
CA TYR A 81 -5.90 -4.05 1.09
C TYR A 81 -7.41 -4.25 1.18
N ARG A 82 -8.13 -3.14 1.07
CA ARG A 82 -9.58 -3.14 0.90
C ARG A 82 -9.91 -3.30 -0.60
N ILE A 83 -10.11 -4.53 -1.04
CA ILE A 83 -10.55 -4.85 -2.41
C ILE A 83 -11.72 -5.82 -2.33
N ASN A 84 -12.91 -5.35 -2.68
CA ASN A 84 -14.14 -6.14 -2.54
C ASN A 84 -14.08 -7.43 -3.36
N GLY A 85 -14.34 -8.56 -2.71
CA GLY A 85 -14.34 -9.89 -3.32
C GLY A 85 -12.96 -10.52 -3.48
N HIS A 86 -11.89 -9.84 -3.08
CA HIS A 86 -10.52 -10.34 -3.26
C HIS A 86 -9.71 -10.33 -1.96
N SER A 87 -8.77 -11.26 -1.90
CA SER A 87 -7.75 -11.29 -0.85
C SER A 87 -6.49 -10.63 -1.40
N ALA A 88 -5.96 -9.66 -0.67
CA ALA A 88 -4.81 -8.88 -1.08
C ALA A 88 -3.96 -8.53 0.13
N VAL A 89 -2.91 -9.30 0.35
CA VAL A 89 -1.92 -9.10 1.41
C VAL A 89 -0.60 -8.77 0.75
N GLU A 90 0.07 -7.71 1.18
CA GLU A 90 1.34 -7.32 0.62
C GLU A 90 2.35 -6.98 1.70
N TRP A 91 3.52 -7.55 1.57
CA TRP A 91 4.69 -7.22 2.36
C TRP A 91 5.64 -6.38 1.53
N ILE A 92 6.03 -5.22 2.05
CA ILE A 92 7.04 -4.36 1.45
C ILE A 92 8.25 -4.33 2.37
N ASP A 93 9.42 -4.62 1.83
CA ASP A 93 10.71 -4.62 2.52
C ASP A 93 11.79 -4.00 1.61
N HIS A 94 12.33 -2.85 1.99
CA HIS A 94 13.42 -2.18 1.29
C HIS A 94 13.18 -2.00 -0.23
N GLY A 95 12.01 -1.47 -0.61
CA GLY A 95 11.65 -1.27 -2.02
C GLY A 95 11.36 -2.57 -2.81
N ARG A 96 11.21 -3.71 -2.12
CA ARG A 96 10.73 -4.96 -2.72
C ARG A 96 9.36 -5.30 -2.16
N SER A 97 8.45 -5.70 -3.03
CA SER A 97 7.10 -6.15 -2.66
C SER A 97 6.95 -7.65 -2.88
N THR A 98 6.41 -8.33 -1.87
CA THR A 98 5.83 -9.67 -1.99
C THR A 98 4.33 -9.59 -1.80
N PHE A 99 3.60 -9.88 -2.86
CA PHE A 99 2.13 -9.81 -2.90
C PHE A 99 1.54 -11.22 -2.82
N TRP A 100 0.69 -11.46 -1.82
CA TRP A 100 -0.17 -12.63 -1.70
C TRP A 100 -1.62 -12.26 -2.02
N GLY A 101 -2.14 -12.81 -3.11
CA GLY A 101 -3.52 -12.61 -3.48
C GLY A 101 -4.08 -13.75 -4.30
N ASP A 102 -5.36 -13.64 -4.65
CA ASP A 102 -5.96 -14.54 -5.61
C ASP A 102 -5.48 -14.23 -7.05
N SER A 103 -5.50 -15.25 -7.90
CA SER A 103 -5.03 -15.13 -9.30
C SER A 103 -5.89 -14.19 -10.13
N ALA A 104 -7.18 -14.06 -9.81
CA ALA A 104 -8.09 -13.15 -10.49
C ALA A 104 -7.70 -11.69 -10.27
N LEU A 105 -7.37 -11.30 -9.03
CA LEU A 105 -6.87 -9.97 -8.72
C LEU A 105 -5.50 -9.70 -9.34
N ALA A 106 -4.60 -10.68 -9.28
CA ALA A 106 -3.26 -10.55 -9.85
C ALA A 106 -3.26 -10.33 -11.37
N GLY A 107 -4.30 -10.82 -12.08
CA GLY A 107 -4.50 -10.60 -13.51
C GLY A 107 -5.32 -9.35 -13.87
N ASP A 108 -5.89 -8.65 -12.89
CA ASP A 108 -6.70 -7.43 -13.10
C ASP A 108 -5.83 -6.18 -12.91
N GLU A 109 -5.17 -5.77 -13.99
CA GLU A 109 -4.27 -4.60 -14.03
C GLU A 109 -4.94 -3.30 -13.56
N ASP A 110 -6.23 -3.12 -13.83
CA ASP A 110 -6.95 -1.92 -13.42
C ASP A 110 -7.13 -1.89 -11.91
N ARG A 111 -7.58 -2.98 -11.30
CA ARG A 111 -7.72 -3.06 -9.83
C ARG A 111 -6.37 -2.92 -9.14
N MET A 112 -5.33 -3.57 -9.67
CA MET A 112 -3.96 -3.43 -9.17
C MET A 112 -3.47 -1.98 -9.25
N ARG A 113 -3.72 -1.29 -10.37
CA ARG A 113 -3.32 0.10 -10.60
C ARG A 113 -3.99 1.06 -9.62
N PHE A 114 -5.25 0.87 -9.28
CA PHE A 114 -5.97 1.81 -8.40
C PHE A 114 -5.81 1.52 -6.90
N HIS A 115 -5.67 0.24 -6.50
CA HIS A 115 -5.69 -0.12 -5.08
C HIS A 115 -4.29 -0.39 -4.51
N ILE A 116 -3.35 -0.86 -5.33
CA ILE A 116 -2.06 -1.40 -4.85
C ILE A 116 -0.90 -0.52 -5.32
N ARG A 117 -0.87 -0.14 -6.62
CA ARG A 117 0.21 0.66 -7.20
C ARG A 117 0.51 1.95 -6.41
N PRO A 118 -0.46 2.75 -5.93
CA PRO A 118 -0.15 3.97 -5.18
C PRO A 118 0.64 3.68 -3.90
N ASN A 119 0.35 2.58 -3.21
CA ASN A 119 1.10 2.20 -2.01
C ASN A 119 2.51 1.74 -2.36
N ARG A 120 2.69 0.95 -3.43
CA ARG A 120 4.02 0.56 -3.94
C ARG A 120 4.88 1.76 -4.28
N LEU A 121 4.32 2.73 -4.99
CA LEU A 121 5.02 3.94 -5.40
C LEU A 121 5.47 4.79 -4.21
N ARG A 122 4.60 4.95 -3.21
CA ARG A 122 4.94 5.66 -1.97
C ARG A 122 6.10 5.04 -1.21
N HIS A 123 6.29 3.72 -1.32
CA HIS A 123 7.40 2.99 -0.67
C HIS A 123 8.55 2.69 -1.65
N GLY A 124 8.56 3.34 -2.83
CA GLY A 124 9.59 3.18 -3.85
C GLY A 124 9.85 1.73 -4.26
N VAL A 125 8.79 0.93 -4.37
CA VAL A 125 8.90 -0.47 -4.79
C VAL A 125 9.39 -0.53 -6.25
N THR A 126 10.54 -1.17 -6.45
CA THR A 126 11.15 -1.38 -7.78
C THR A 126 11.02 -2.83 -8.25
N HIS A 127 10.87 -3.77 -7.31
CA HIS A 127 10.72 -5.20 -7.60
C HIS A 127 9.46 -5.73 -6.94
N THR A 128 8.66 -6.48 -7.70
CA THR A 128 7.46 -7.14 -7.19
C THR A 128 7.53 -8.64 -7.47
N SER A 129 7.29 -9.45 -6.45
CA SER A 129 7.04 -10.88 -6.59
C SER A 129 5.58 -11.18 -6.24
N VAL A 130 4.87 -11.87 -7.12
CA VAL A 130 3.50 -12.32 -6.88
C VAL A 130 3.54 -13.77 -6.43
N GLN A 131 2.96 -14.04 -5.26
CA GLN A 131 2.70 -15.36 -4.75
C GLN A 131 1.19 -15.57 -4.71
N TYR A 132 0.71 -16.65 -5.30
CA TYR A 132 -0.70 -16.96 -5.22
C TYR A 132 -1.00 -17.55 -3.84
N TRP A 133 -2.04 -17.03 -3.19
CA TRP A 133 -2.61 -17.69 -2.02
C TRP A 133 -3.76 -18.57 -2.50
N PRO A 134 -3.58 -19.90 -2.58
CA PRO A 134 -4.61 -20.78 -3.11
C PRO A 134 -5.85 -20.74 -2.22
N GLU A 135 -7.01 -20.83 -2.85
CA GLU A 135 -8.29 -20.89 -2.13
C GLU A 135 -8.32 -22.13 -1.22
N GLY A 136 -8.86 -21.97 -0.02
CA GLY A 136 -8.96 -23.06 0.93
C GLY A 136 -7.64 -23.49 1.57
N GLN A 137 -6.51 -22.81 1.35
CA GLN A 137 -5.25 -23.10 2.03
C GLN A 137 -4.95 -22.06 3.11
N SER A 138 -4.28 -22.49 4.17
CA SER A 138 -3.77 -21.60 5.20
C SER A 138 -2.24 -21.60 5.14
N ALA A 139 -1.63 -20.45 5.42
CA ALA A 139 -0.19 -20.28 5.39
C ALA A 139 0.27 -19.46 6.60
N LEU A 140 1.43 -19.80 7.15
CA LEU A 140 2.09 -19.00 8.17
C LEU A 140 3.23 -18.22 7.51
N LEU A 141 3.17 -16.90 7.62
CA LEU A 141 4.22 -15.99 7.17
C LEU A 141 4.99 -15.47 8.38
N THR A 142 6.31 -15.60 8.35
CA THR A 142 7.20 -15.00 9.34
C THR A 142 7.91 -13.83 8.69
N LEU A 143 7.54 -12.61 9.07
CA LEU A 143 8.04 -11.36 8.53
C LEU A 143 8.82 -10.64 9.63
N GLY A 144 10.15 -10.78 9.64
CA GLY A 144 10.98 -10.33 10.76
C GLY A 144 10.59 -11.03 12.05
N GLU A 145 10.29 -10.24 13.09
CA GLU A 145 9.81 -10.76 14.39
C GLU A 145 8.30 -11.03 14.42
N LYS A 146 7.57 -10.64 13.37
CA LYS A 146 6.11 -10.77 13.32
C LYS A 146 5.69 -12.06 12.65
N ARG A 147 4.69 -12.72 13.25
CA ARG A 147 4.05 -13.90 12.67
C ARG A 147 2.65 -13.56 12.21
N ILE A 148 2.37 -13.85 10.95
CA ILE A 148 1.10 -13.58 10.30
C ILE A 148 0.52 -14.88 9.80
N LEU A 149 -0.67 -15.20 10.29
CA LEU A 149 -1.39 -16.39 9.87
C LEU A 149 -2.44 -16.01 8.82
N LEU A 150 -2.29 -16.57 7.62
CA LEU A 150 -3.28 -16.49 6.56
C LEU A 150 -4.21 -17.68 6.67
N LEU A 151 -5.50 -17.46 6.96
CA LEU A 151 -6.53 -18.49 7.09
C LEU A 151 -7.44 -18.51 5.86
N GLY A 152 -7.32 -19.56 5.05
CA GLY A 152 -8.17 -19.77 3.87
C GLY A 152 -9.26 -20.82 4.09
N ASN A 153 -9.23 -21.56 5.20
CA ASN A 153 -10.25 -22.56 5.52
C ASN A 153 -10.48 -22.70 7.04
N HIS A 154 -11.59 -23.34 7.40
CA HIS A 154 -11.97 -23.65 8.79
C HIS A 154 -11.25 -24.88 9.39
N ARG A 155 -10.51 -25.63 8.57
CA ARG A 155 -9.82 -26.88 8.95
C ARG A 155 -8.33 -26.66 9.21
N TRP A 156 -7.96 -25.43 9.51
CA TRP A 156 -6.58 -25.09 9.77
C TRP A 156 -6.06 -25.86 11.00
N LYS A 157 -4.89 -26.47 10.81
CA LYS A 157 -4.06 -27.04 11.87
C LYS A 157 -2.74 -26.28 11.82
N SER A 158 -2.29 -25.78 12.95
CA SER A 158 -0.93 -25.26 13.09
C SER A 158 -0.35 -25.70 14.39
N ASP A 159 0.94 -25.92 14.36
CA ASP A 159 1.79 -26.15 15.53
C ASP A 159 2.18 -24.84 16.22
N VAL A 160 1.45 -23.74 15.95
CA VAL A 160 1.74 -22.40 16.48
C VAL A 160 0.60 -21.91 17.36
N ASP A 161 0.94 -21.66 18.62
CA ASP A 161 -0.02 -21.24 19.65
C ASP A 161 -0.22 -19.72 19.71
N SER A 162 0.65 -18.93 19.07
CA SER A 162 0.60 -17.47 19.09
C SER A 162 1.06 -16.82 17.79
N VAL A 163 0.33 -15.81 17.33
CA VAL A 163 0.70 -14.98 16.17
C VAL A 163 0.36 -13.51 16.43
N ASP A 164 0.94 -12.58 15.67
CA ASP A 164 0.60 -11.17 15.80
C ASP A 164 -0.70 -10.85 15.07
N VAL A 165 -0.82 -11.30 13.83
CA VAL A 165 -1.95 -10.99 12.95
C VAL A 165 -2.52 -12.28 12.37
N VAL A 166 -3.84 -12.40 12.39
CA VAL A 166 -4.57 -13.44 11.67
C VAL A 166 -5.36 -12.77 10.55
N VAL A 167 -5.13 -13.15 9.30
CA VAL A 167 -5.90 -12.69 8.14
C VAL A 167 -6.90 -13.77 7.76
N VAL A 168 -8.18 -13.44 7.76
CA VAL A 168 -9.28 -14.36 7.48
C VAL A 168 -9.79 -14.12 6.07
N ARG A 169 -9.74 -15.16 5.26
CA ARG A 169 -10.35 -15.22 3.92
C ARG A 169 -11.58 -16.11 3.93
N ASP A 170 -12.54 -15.78 3.07
CA ASP A 170 -13.83 -16.48 2.81
C ASP A 170 -14.40 -17.19 4.03
N ARG A 171 -14.66 -16.43 5.10
CA ARG A 171 -15.37 -16.93 6.28
C ARG A 171 -14.69 -18.13 6.95
N ALA A 172 -13.37 -18.24 6.85
CA ALA A 172 -12.60 -19.34 7.42
C ALA A 172 -12.77 -19.51 8.94
N VAL A 173 -13.21 -18.46 9.66
CA VAL A 173 -13.43 -18.50 11.11
C VAL A 173 -14.93 -18.55 11.44
N GLN A 174 -15.42 -19.72 11.82
CA GLN A 174 -16.86 -19.87 12.11
C GLN A 174 -17.29 -19.23 13.44
N ALA A 175 -16.43 -19.29 14.46
CA ALA A 175 -16.70 -18.78 15.80
C ALA A 175 -15.40 -18.29 16.46
N LEU A 176 -15.41 -17.09 17.06
CA LEU A 176 -14.24 -16.54 17.76
C LEU A 176 -13.79 -17.38 18.96
N PRO A 177 -14.68 -17.95 19.81
CA PRO A 177 -14.25 -18.78 20.94
C PRO A 177 -13.38 -19.96 20.51
N ALA A 178 -13.78 -20.68 19.45
CA ALA A 178 -13.02 -21.81 18.93
C ALA A 178 -11.66 -21.42 18.34
N LEU A 179 -11.53 -20.18 17.82
CA LEU A 179 -10.25 -19.64 17.39
C LEU A 179 -9.38 -19.28 18.60
N ASN A 180 -9.97 -18.60 19.60
CA ASN A 180 -9.27 -18.14 20.80
C ASN A 180 -8.78 -19.29 21.69
N GLU A 181 -9.47 -20.44 21.67
CA GLU A 181 -9.02 -21.66 22.38
C GLU A 181 -7.74 -22.26 21.78
N LYS A 182 -7.54 -22.10 20.47
CA LYS A 182 -6.44 -22.75 19.74
C LYS A 182 -5.28 -21.81 19.46
N LEU A 183 -5.53 -20.51 19.43
CA LEU A 183 -4.57 -19.53 18.96
C LEU A 183 -4.70 -18.21 19.69
N ASN A 184 -3.58 -17.73 20.24
CA ASN A 184 -3.45 -16.38 20.74
C ASN A 184 -3.07 -15.43 19.59
N TYR A 185 -3.78 -14.31 19.46
CA TYR A 185 -3.46 -13.29 18.47
C TYR A 185 -3.74 -11.87 18.98
N GLN A 186 -3.01 -10.90 18.44
CA GLN A 186 -3.21 -9.48 18.78
C GLN A 186 -4.34 -8.87 17.94
N THR A 187 -4.34 -9.12 16.63
CA THR A 187 -5.32 -8.55 15.69
C THR A 187 -5.84 -9.61 14.71
N LEU A 188 -7.16 -9.62 14.52
CA LEU A 188 -7.84 -10.42 13.50
C LEU A 188 -8.29 -9.50 12.36
N VAL A 189 -7.76 -9.70 11.16
CA VAL A 189 -8.10 -8.92 9.98
C VAL A 189 -9.03 -9.73 9.10
N LEU A 190 -10.23 -9.20 8.83
CA LEU A 190 -11.14 -9.77 7.84
C LEU A 190 -10.84 -9.11 6.50
N ASP A 191 -10.41 -9.91 5.52
CA ASP A 191 -10.07 -9.42 4.19
C ASP A 191 -11.31 -9.04 3.36
N GLY A 192 -11.08 -8.60 2.11
CA GLY A 192 -12.14 -8.14 1.21
C GLY A 192 -13.08 -9.23 0.70
N THR A 193 -12.81 -10.50 0.96
CA THR A 193 -13.67 -11.62 0.52
C THR A 193 -14.82 -11.90 1.49
N ASN A 194 -14.76 -11.38 2.72
CA ASN A 194 -15.77 -11.65 3.74
C ASN A 194 -17.04 -10.82 3.52
N ALA A 195 -18.19 -11.51 3.54
CA ALA A 195 -19.50 -10.87 3.38
C ALA A 195 -19.92 -10.07 4.63
N GLU A 196 -20.74 -9.04 4.42
CA GLU A 196 -21.12 -8.08 5.47
C GLU A 196 -21.83 -8.71 6.67
N TRP A 197 -22.73 -9.67 6.43
CA TRP A 197 -23.43 -10.39 7.51
C TRP A 197 -22.44 -11.16 8.41
N TYR A 198 -21.38 -11.72 7.83
CA TYR A 198 -20.36 -12.47 8.57
C TYR A 198 -19.47 -11.53 9.37
N ILE A 199 -19.11 -10.39 8.77
CA ILE A 199 -18.38 -9.32 9.45
C ILE A 199 -19.16 -8.80 10.66
N SER A 200 -20.45 -8.46 10.49
CA SER A 200 -21.32 -8.03 11.59
C SER A 200 -21.35 -9.07 12.72
N ARG A 201 -21.57 -10.33 12.37
CA ARG A 201 -21.63 -11.43 13.34
C ARG A 201 -20.34 -11.58 14.15
N LEU A 202 -19.18 -11.48 13.52
CA LEU A 202 -17.89 -11.57 14.24
C LEU A 202 -17.63 -10.30 15.07
N LEU A 203 -17.99 -9.12 14.57
CA LEU A 203 -17.82 -7.87 15.32
C LEU A 203 -18.70 -7.81 16.56
N GLU A 204 -19.91 -8.38 16.52
CA GLU A 204 -20.77 -8.53 17.71
C GLU A 204 -20.13 -9.40 18.81
N GLN A 205 -19.25 -10.34 18.42
CA GLN A 205 -18.50 -11.19 19.33
C GLN A 205 -17.18 -10.57 19.80
N ASP A 206 -16.75 -9.46 19.18
CA ASP A 206 -15.46 -8.80 19.45
C ASP A 206 -15.55 -7.84 20.65
N THR A 207 -15.48 -8.41 21.85
CA THR A 207 -15.48 -7.64 23.10
C THR A 207 -14.19 -6.86 23.34
N LEU A 208 -13.09 -7.23 22.69
CA LEU A 208 -11.75 -6.68 22.91
C LEU A 208 -11.32 -5.68 21.83
N GLY A 209 -12.14 -5.46 20.80
CA GLY A 209 -11.84 -4.55 19.68
C GLY A 209 -10.67 -5.02 18.81
N ARG A 210 -10.38 -6.32 18.78
CA ARG A 210 -9.23 -6.90 18.06
C ARG A 210 -9.52 -7.14 16.58
N ILE A 211 -10.76 -6.96 16.12
CA ILE A 211 -11.15 -7.21 14.74
C ILE A 211 -11.03 -5.95 13.87
N HIS A 212 -10.35 -6.10 12.74
CA HIS A 212 -10.27 -5.10 11.68
C HIS A 212 -10.84 -5.67 10.38
N ALA A 213 -12.07 -5.28 10.05
CA ALA A 213 -12.64 -5.59 8.74
C ALA A 213 -12.22 -4.54 7.71
N VAL A 214 -11.47 -4.94 6.68
CA VAL A 214 -10.94 -3.98 5.70
C VAL A 214 -12.04 -3.28 4.91
N THR A 215 -13.17 -3.96 4.69
CA THR A 215 -14.35 -3.41 4.01
C THR A 215 -15.03 -2.28 4.79
N ARG A 216 -14.90 -2.24 6.13
CA ARG A 216 -15.46 -1.18 7.00
C ARG A 216 -14.42 -0.13 7.41
N LYS A 217 -13.24 -0.57 7.83
CA LYS A 217 -12.20 0.30 8.43
C LYS A 217 -11.11 0.75 7.45
N GLY A 218 -11.17 0.32 6.19
CA GLY A 218 -10.10 0.58 5.21
C GLY A 218 -8.96 -0.43 5.29
N ALA A 219 -7.94 -0.25 4.46
CA ALA A 219 -6.78 -1.14 4.43
C ALA A 219 -6.11 -1.22 5.82
N PHE A 220 -5.75 -2.44 6.24
CA PHE A 220 -4.98 -2.64 7.46
C PHE A 220 -3.50 -2.48 7.15
N GLN A 221 -2.77 -1.75 7.99
CA GLN A 221 -1.35 -1.47 7.81
C GLN A 221 -0.61 -1.73 9.11
N LEU A 222 0.46 -2.52 9.03
CA LEU A 222 1.34 -2.84 10.15
C LEU A 222 2.78 -2.54 9.74
N GLU A 223 3.43 -1.63 10.46
CA GLU A 223 4.88 -1.41 10.34
C GLU A 223 5.62 -2.49 11.15
N ILE A 224 6.67 -3.03 10.56
CA ILE A 224 7.51 -4.06 11.16
C ILE A 224 8.91 -3.46 11.28
N LYS A 225 9.55 -3.64 12.43
CA LYS A 225 10.94 -3.18 12.65
C LYS A 225 11.91 -4.25 12.15
#